data_AF-A0A7Y6DY13-F1
#
_entry.id   AF-A0A7Y6DY13-F1
#
_cell.length_a   1.000
_cell.length_b   1.000
_cell.length_c   1.000
_cell.angle_alpha   90.00
_cell.angle_beta   90.00
_cell.angle_gamma   90.00
#
_symmetry.space_group_name_H-M   'P 1'
#
loop_
_entity.id
_entity.type
_entity.pdbx_description
1 polymer ?
#
loop_
_entity_poly.entity_id
_entity_poly.type
_entity_poly.pdbx_seq_one_letter_code
_entity_poly.pdbx_strand_id
1 'polypeptide(L)' 'MHTRWRDLSRGERGVAIGLGAVQGALALLAWADLASRPAALVRGRKPVWAAVIAVNIVGPILYLRRGRTFPRIP' A
#
# COMPACT_ATOMS: atom_id res chain seq x y z
N MET A 1 7.55 -29.05 -2.92
CA MET A 1 8.88 -28.51 -3.31
C MET A 1 8.92 -27.05 -2.94
N HIS A 2 9.87 -26.61 -2.11
CA HIS A 2 10.08 -25.18 -1.84
C HIS A 2 11.12 -24.66 -2.82
N THR A 3 10.70 -23.81 -3.75
CA THR A 3 11.62 -23.10 -4.65
C THR A 3 12.52 -22.21 -3.80
N ARG A 4 13.84 -22.43 -3.81
CA ARG A 4 14.77 -21.57 -3.07
C ARG A 4 15.13 -20.39 -3.95
N TRP A 5 15.45 -19.25 -3.31
CA TRP A 5 15.89 -18.05 -4.03
C TRP A 5 17.05 -18.32 -5.01
N ARG A 6 17.95 -19.23 -4.63
CA ARG A 6 19.11 -19.63 -5.44
C ARG A 6 18.73 -20.37 -6.72
N ASP A 7 17.53 -20.95 -6.78
CA ASP A 7 17.03 -21.73 -7.91
C ASP A 7 16.33 -20.86 -8.96
N LEU A 8 16.03 -19.60 -8.62
CA LEU A 8 15.41 -18.64 -9.53
C LEU A 8 16.42 -18.14 -10.59
N SER A 9 15.99 -18.07 -11.84
CA SER A 9 16.69 -17.38 -12.92
C SER A 9 16.85 -15.89 -12.60
N ARG A 10 17.76 -15.21 -13.33
CA ARG A 10 17.95 -13.75 -13.18
C ARG A 10 16.65 -12.97 -13.45
N GLY A 11 15.85 -13.41 -14.42
CA GLY A 11 14.56 -12.80 -14.73
C GLY A 11 13.55 -12.94 -13.60
N GLU A 12 13.40 -14.15 -13.04
CA GLU A 12 12.47 -14.41 -11.94
C GLU A 12 12.85 -13.65 -10.66
N ARG A 13 14.14 -13.56 -10.34
CA ARG A 13 14.61 -12.70 -9.24
C ARG A 13 14.30 -11.23 -9.49
N GLY A 14 14.51 -10.76 -10.72
CA GLY A 14 14.19 -9.39 -11.12
C GLY A 14 12.71 -9.07 -10.93
N VAL A 15 11.82 -9.96 -11.35
CA VAL A 15 10.38 -9.84 -11.15
C VAL A 15 10.02 -9.82 -9.67
N ALA A 16 10.57 -10.74 -8.87
CA ALA A 16 10.29 -10.81 -7.44
C ALA A 16 10.70 -9.51 -6.71
N ILE A 17 11.90 -8.99 -7.02
CA ILE A 17 12.38 -7.71 -6.48
C ILE A 17 11.48 -6.57 -6.95
N GLY A 18 11.13 -6.53 -8.23
CA GLY A 18 10.28 -5.49 -8.80
C GLY A 18 8.90 -5.44 -8.15
N LEU A 19 8.25 -6.60 -7.96
CA LEU A 19 6.96 -6.70 -7.28
C LEU A 19 7.06 -6.24 -5.82
N GLY A 20 8.11 -6.65 -5.11
CA GLY A 20 8.38 -6.19 -3.74
C GLY A 20 8.57 -4.68 -3.64
N ALA A 21 9.33 -4.09 -4.57
CA ALA A 21 9.56 -2.65 -4.64
C ALA A 21 8.27 -1.87 -4.91
N VAL A 22 7.45 -2.33 -5.87
CA VAL A 22 6.14 -1.72 -6.17
C VAL A 22 5.21 -1.79 -4.95
N GLN A 23 5.14 -2.94 -4.29
CA GLN A 23 4.32 -3.12 -3.08
C GLN A 23 4.80 -2.18 -1.96
N GLY A 24 6.11 -2.11 -1.70
CA GLY A 24 6.69 -1.25 -0.68
C GLY A 24 6.45 0.24 -0.96
N ALA A 25 6.67 0.68 -2.19
CA ALA A 25 6.40 2.06 -2.60
C ALA A 25 4.92 2.43 -2.44
N LEU A 26 4.01 1.53 -2.81
CA LEU A 26 2.58 1.74 -2.67
C LEU A 26 2.16 1.89 -1.20
N ALA A 27 2.70 1.04 -0.31
CA ALA A 27 2.44 1.12 1.12
C ALA A 27 2.97 2.43 1.73
N LEU A 28 4.19 2.82 1.38
CA LEU A 28 4.78 4.09 1.82
C LEU A 28 3.95 5.30 1.38
N LEU A 29 3.53 5.34 0.12
CA LEU A 29 2.65 6.40 -0.40
C LEU A 29 1.29 6.44 0.30
N ALA A 30 0.73 5.27 0.62
CA ALA A 30 -0.53 5.16 1.33
C ALA A 30 -0.43 5.68 2.76
N TRP A 31 0.61 5.29 3.53
CA TRP A 31 0.84 5.81 4.87
C TRP A 31 1.21 7.30 4.89
N ALA A 32 2.06 7.76 3.97
CA ALA A 32 2.47 9.16 3.89
C ALA A 32 1.26 10.09 3.67
N ASP A 33 0.34 9.70 2.80
CA ASP A 33 -0.92 10.42 2.63
C ASP A 33 -1.83 10.31 3.84
N LEU A 34 -1.96 9.14 4.48
CA LEU A 34 -2.77 9.01 5.69
C LEU A 34 -2.28 9.92 6.82
N ALA A 35 -0.96 10.04 6.94
CA ALA A 35 -0.31 10.92 7.90
C ALA A 35 -0.62 12.40 7.60
N SER A 36 -0.43 12.84 6.35
CA SER A 36 -0.58 14.24 5.95
C SER A 36 -2.04 14.68 5.75
N ARG A 37 -2.95 13.77 5.41
CA ARG A 37 -4.34 14.11 5.10
C ARG A 37 -5.12 14.51 6.36
N PRO A 38 -5.85 15.65 6.36
CA PRO A 38 -6.70 16.03 7.49
C PRO A 38 -7.71 14.93 7.84
N ALA A 39 -8.00 14.74 9.14
CA ALA A 39 -8.89 13.68 9.60
C ALA A 39 -10.31 13.78 9.01
N ALA A 40 -10.80 15.00 8.76
CA ALA A 40 -12.09 15.24 8.10
C ALA A 40 -12.16 14.71 6.67
N LEU A 41 -11.00 14.49 6.02
CA LEU A 41 -10.90 13.97 4.65
C LEU A 41 -10.55 12.47 4.62
N VAL A 42 -10.55 11.81 5.77
CA VAL A 42 -10.34 10.36 5.92
C VAL A 42 -11.66 9.73 6.36
N ARG A 43 -12.09 8.68 5.65
CA ARG A 43 -13.35 7.99 5.99
C ARG A 43 -13.15 7.09 7.20
N GLY A 44 -13.43 7.61 8.40
CA GLY A 44 -13.28 6.87 9.66
C GLY A 44 -11.94 7.13 10.37
N ARG A 45 -11.54 6.21 11.24
CA ARG A 45 -10.39 6.40 12.15
C ARG A 45 -9.06 6.15 11.45
N LYS A 46 -8.11 7.09 11.53
CA LYS A 46 -6.77 6.93 10.95
C LYS A 46 -6.02 5.65 11.40
N PRO A 47 -6.01 5.25 12.68
CA PRO A 47 -5.32 4.03 13.10
C PRO A 47 -5.85 2.76 12.42
N VAL A 48 -7.16 2.71 12.14
CA VAL A 48 -7.77 1.57 11.41
C VAL A 48 -7.22 1.52 9.99
N TRP A 49 -7.14 2.67 9.31
CA TRP A 49 -6.54 2.72 7.97
C TRP A 49 -5.05 2.41 7.97
N ALA A 50 -4.30 2.80 9.00
CA ALA A 50 -2.89 2.44 9.12
C ALA A 50 -2.71 0.92 9.21
N ALA A 51 -3.55 0.25 10.01
CA ALA A 51 -3.57 -1.21 10.10
C ALA A 51 -4.02 -1.88 8.80
N VAL A 52 -5.04 -1.33 8.12
CA VAL A 52 -5.47 -1.82 6.80
C VAL A 52 -4.34 -1.73 5.78
N ILE A 53 -3.62 -0.60 5.70
CA ILE A 53 -2.49 -0.42 4.77
C ILE A 53 -1.36 -1.43 5.04
N ALA A 54 -1.18 -1.90 6.27
CA ALA A 54 -0.19 -2.93 6.58
C ALA A 54 -0.53 -4.31 5.98
N VAL A 55 -1.78 -4.53 5.54
CA VAL A 55 -2.22 -5.80 4.96
C VAL A 55 -1.86 -5.89 3.47
N ASN A 56 -0.64 -6.35 3.20
CA ASN A 56 -0.14 -6.70 1.86
C ASN A 56 -0.41 -5.57 0.83
N ILE A 57 -0.60 -5.89 -0.46
CA ILE A 57 -0.91 -4.89 -1.50
C ILE A 57 -2.38 -4.45 -1.49
N VAL A 58 -3.29 -5.26 -0.93
CA VAL A 58 -4.73 -4.96 -0.90
C VAL A 58 -5.03 -3.78 0.01
N GLY A 59 -4.34 -3.69 1.15
CA GLY A 59 -4.47 -2.62 2.12
C GLY A 59 -4.25 -1.22 1.57
N PRO A 60 -3.06 -0.94 0.99
CA PRO A 60 -2.76 0.32 0.34
C PRO A 60 -3.79 0.67 -0.74
N ILE A 61 -4.11 -0.26 -1.65
CA ILE A 61 -5.09 -0.03 -2.72
C ILE A 61 -6.46 0.35 -2.16
N LEU A 62 -6.92 -0.35 -1.12
CA LEU A 62 -8.21 -0.08 -0.49
C LEU A 62 -8.24 1.31 0.17
N TYR A 63 -7.18 1.71 0.85
CA TYR A 63 -7.05 3.05 1.41
C TYR A 63 -7.09 4.12 0.31
N LEU A 64 -6.27 3.96 -0.73
CA LEU A 64 -6.19 4.90 -1.86
C LEU A 64 -7.56 5.13 -2.51
N ARG A 65 -8.33 4.05 -2.69
CA ARG A 65 -9.63 4.09 -3.39
C ARG A 65 -10.80 4.49 -2.50
N ARG A 66 -10.85 4.04 -1.25
CA ARG A 66 -12.03 4.20 -0.37
C ARG A 66 -11.78 4.94 0.93
N GLY A 67 -10.54 5.03 1.40
CA GLY A 67 -10.20 5.68 2.67
C GLY A 67 -10.08 7.20 2.58
N ARG A 68 -9.91 7.74 1.37
CA ARG A 68 -9.73 9.17 1.11
C ARG A 68 -11.02 9.80 0.59
N THR A 69 -11.29 11.02 1.02
CA THR A 69 -12.34 11.88 0.46
C THR A 69 -11.71 13.19 -0.04
N PHE A 70 -12.29 13.77 -1.08
CA PHE A 70 -11.90 15.08 -1.60
C PHE A 70 -12.80 16.16 -0.98
N PRO A 71 -12.29 17.39 -0.82
CA PRO A 71 -13.16 18.52 -0.50
C PRO A 71 -14.26 18.59 -1.57
N ARG A 72 -15.52 18.40 -1.17
CA ARG A 72 -16.63 18.77 -2.04
C ARG A 72 -16.79 20.27 -1.88
N ILE A 73 -16.26 21.01 -2.85
CA ILE A 73 -16.59 22.43 -2.98
C ILE A 73 -18.04 22.46 -3.49
N PRO A 74 -18.97 23.12 -2.78
CA PRO A 74 -20.38 23.23 -3.21
C PRO A 74 -20.51 24.00 -4.53
#